data_AF-A0A535QY15-F1
#
_entry.id   AF-A0A535QY15-F1
#
_cell.length_a   1.000
_cell.length_b   1.000
_cell.length_c   1.000
_cell.angle_alpha   90.00
_cell.angle_beta   90.00
_cell.angle_gamma   90.00
#
_symmetry.space_group_name_H-M   'P 1'
#
loop_
_entity.id
_entity.type
_entity.pdbx_description
1 polymer ?
#
loop_
_entity_poly.entity_id
_entity_poly.type
_entity_poly.pdbx_seq_one_letter_code
_entity_poly.pdbx_strand_id
1 'polypeptide(L)' 'MLDEVRTPRLVVAGTASNVGKTILTAGLIAAFKARGLTVQSFKVGPDYIDPAYLAHVSG' A
#
# COMPACT_ATOMS: atom_id res chain seq x y z
N MET A 1 -20.03 2.16 -19.19
CA MET A 1 -18.66 2.22 -19.73
C MET A 1 -17.80 2.64 -18.56
N LEU A 2 -16.97 1.75 -18.01
CA LEU A 2 -16.08 2.14 -16.92
C LEU A 2 -15.04 3.07 -17.53
N ASP A 3 -14.98 4.31 -17.04
CA ASP A 3 -13.96 5.28 -17.46
C ASP A 3 -12.56 4.66 -17.31
N GLU A 4 -11.67 4.97 -18.26
CA GLU A 4 -10.31 4.45 -18.26
C GLU A 4 -9.56 4.96 -17.01
N VAL A 5 -9.42 4.11 -15.99
CA VAL A 5 -8.70 4.45 -14.76
C VAL A 5 -7.19 4.52 -15.05
N ARG A 6 -6.66 5.74 -15.17
CA ARG A 6 -5.23 6.02 -15.47
C ARG A 6 -4.32 6.07 -14.23
N THR A 7 -4.75 5.48 -13.11
CA THR A 7 -3.93 5.44 -11.89
C THR A 7 -3.07 4.17 -11.86
N PRO A 8 -1.73 4.29 -11.78
CA PRO A 8 -0.84 3.14 -11.60
C PRO A 8 -1.17 2.35 -10.33
N ARG A 9 -1.11 1.02 -10.38
CA ARG A 9 -1.44 0.12 -9.27
C ARG A 9 -0.31 -0.88 -9.04
N LEU A 10 0.07 -1.06 -7.78
CA LEU A 10 1.07 -2.03 -7.34
C LEU A 10 0.47 -2.94 -6.29
N VAL A 11 0.67 -4.25 -6.43
CA VAL A 11 0.28 -5.26 -5.44
C VAL A 11 1.55 -5.88 -4.85
N VAL A 12 1.66 -5.85 -3.53
CA VAL A 12 2.75 -6.49 -2.78
C VAL A 12 2.22 -7.78 -2.16
N ALA A 13 2.71 -8.93 -2.65
CA ALA A 13 2.39 -10.26 -2.15
C ALA A 13 3.63 -10.92 -1.51
N GLY A 14 3.43 -12.05 -0.84
CA GLY A 14 4.51 -12.82 -0.24
C GLY A 14 4.08 -14.26 0.00
N THR A 15 5.06 -15.16 0.18
CA THR A 15 4.87 -16.61 0.22
C THR A 15 4.10 -17.12 1.44
N ALA A 16 4.09 -16.35 2.53
CA ALA A 16 3.39 -16.68 3.78
C ALA A 16 3.04 -15.41 4.59
N SER A 17 2.41 -15.59 5.75
CA SER A 17 2.27 -14.56 6.78
C SER A 17 3.65 -14.16 7.35
N ASN A 18 3.75 -12.95 7.89
CA ASN A 18 4.94 -12.43 8.59
C ASN A 18 6.26 -12.33 7.77
N VAL A 19 6.23 -12.51 6.45
CA VAL A 19 7.41 -12.34 5.57
C VAL A 19 7.79 -10.87 5.26
N GLY A 20 7.30 -9.91 6.05
CA GLY A 20 7.67 -8.49 5.91
C GLY A 20 6.87 -7.65 4.89
N LYS A 21 5.77 -8.19 4.33
CA LYS A 21 4.92 -7.48 3.34
C LYS A 21 4.51 -6.08 3.80
N THR A 22 4.05 -5.95 5.04
CA THR A 22 3.58 -4.65 5.58
C THR A 22 4.72 -3.62 5.68
N ILE A 23 5.89 -4.04 6.17
CA ILE A 23 7.07 -3.16 6.30
C ILE A 23 7.55 -2.72 4.91
N LEU A 24 7.63 -3.65 3.96
CA LEU A 24 8.02 -3.34 2.58
C LEU A 24 7.03 -2.35 1.94
N THR A 25 5.72 -2.59 2.09
CA THR A 25 4.67 -1.69 1.58
C THR A 25 4.79 -0.30 2.20
N ALA A 26 5.01 -0.20 3.51
CA ALA A 26 5.20 1.09 4.18
C ALA A 26 6.43 1.86 3.64
N GLY A 27 7.55 1.17 3.43
CA GLY A 27 8.76 1.75 2.82
C GLY A 27 8.52 2.26 1.40
N LEU A 28 7.77 1.52 0.58
CA LEU A 28 7.39 1.95 -0.77
C LEU A 28 6.49 3.19 -0.75
N ILE A 29 5.48 3.22 0.12
CA ILE A 29 4.61 4.39 0.30
C ILE A 29 5.44 5.61 0.69
N ALA A 30 6.33 5.48 1.68
CA ALA A 30 7.20 6.56 2.11
C ALA A 30 8.11 7.06 0.98
N ALA A 31 8.71 6.15 0.20
CA ALA A 31 9.58 6.49 -0.92
C ALA A 31 8.82 7.21 -2.06
N PHE A 32 7.59 6.78 -2.38
CA PHE A 32 6.77 7.45 -3.39
C PHE A 32 6.29 8.82 -2.94
N LYS A 33 5.90 8.96 -1.67
CA LYS A 33 5.57 10.27 -1.09
C LYS A 33 6.77 11.21 -1.08
N ALA A 34 7.97 10.71 -0.76
CA ALA A 34 9.21 11.48 -0.84
C ALA A 34 9.52 11.96 -2.27
N ARG A 35 8.97 11.31 -3.30
CA ARG A 35 9.03 11.74 -4.71
C ARG A 35 7.86 12.65 -5.13
N GLY A 36 7.01 13.07 -4.20
CA GLY A 36 5.87 13.96 -4.46
C GLY A 36 4.64 13.26 -5.05
N LEU A 37 4.56 11.93 -4.98
CA LEU A 37 3.40 11.19 -5.48
C LEU A 37 2.33 11.07 -4.40
N THR A 38 1.07 11.24 -4.79
CA THR A 38 -0.10 10.86 -3.97
C THR A 38 -0.27 9.35 -4.00
N VAL A 39 -0.29 8.70 -2.83
CA VAL A 39 -0.36 7.23 -2.72
C VAL A 39 -1.54 6.86 -1.85
N GLN A 40 -2.48 6.10 -2.39
CA GLN A 40 -3.56 5.47 -1.63
C GLN A 40 -3.15 4.04 -1.27
N SER A 41 -3.15 3.72 0.02
CA SER A 41 -2.88 2.36 0.50
C SER A 41 -4.18 1.54 0.59
N PHE A 42 -4.04 0.24 0.35
CA PHE A 42 -5.12 -0.74 0.50
C PHE A 42 -4.56 -2.00 1.14
N LYS A 43 -5.38 -2.64 1.99
CA LYS A 43 -5.07 -3.94 2.59
C LYS A 43 -6.07 -4.97 2.09
N VAL A 44 -5.56 -6.13 1.70
CA VAL A 44 -6.39 -7.31 1.38
C VAL A 44 -6.36 -8.25 2.58
N GLY A 45 -7.54 -8.59 3.11
CA GLY A 45 -7.73 -9.52 4.23
C GLY A 45 -8.38 -8.86 5.46
N PRO A 46 -8.86 -9.67 6.42
CA PRO A 46 -9.69 -9.22 7.56
C PRO A 46 -8.88 -8.59 8.72
N ASP A 47 -7.60 -8.29 8.53
CA ASP A 47 -6.71 -7.85 9.60
C ASP A 47 -6.78 -6.33 9.77
N TYR A 48 -7.20 -5.87 10.95
CA TYR A 48 -7.52 -4.47 11.23
C TYR A 48 -6.32 -3.64 11.71
N ILE A 49 -5.19 -4.28 12.05
CA ILE A 49 -3.98 -3.58 12.52
C ILE A 49 -3.22 -2.95 11.34
N ASP A 50 -3.13 -3.67 10.22
CA ASP A 50 -2.39 -3.23 9.03
C ASP A 50 -2.94 -1.92 8.40
N PRO A 51 -4.27 -1.71 8.26
CA PRO A 51 -4.83 -0.46 7.73
C PRO A 51 -4.40 0.78 8.49
N ALA A 52 -4.30 0.74 9.82
CA ALA A 52 -3.92 1.89 10.62
C ALA A 52 -2.46 2.33 10.37
N TYR A 53 -1.54 1.36 10.31
CA TYR A 53 -0.14 1.64 9.98
C TYR A 53 0.02 2.15 8.55
N LEU A 54 -0.67 1.53 7.60
CA LEU A 54 -0.60 1.92 6.19
C LEU A 54 -1.26 3.29 5.93
N ALA A 55 -2.34 3.62 6.64
CA ALA A 55 -2.97 4.94 6.61
C ALA A 55 -2.02 6.01 7.16
N HIS A 56 -1.35 5.76 8.28
CA HIS A 56 -0.41 6.71 8.87
C HIS A 56 0.74 7.08 7.92
N VAL A 57 1.28 6.10 7.17
CA VAL A 57 2.33 6.38 6.19
C VAL A 57 1.79 6.99 4.89
N SER A 58 0.58 6.62 4.44
CA SER A 58 -0.03 7.23 3.24
C SER A 58 -0.43 8.68 3.48
N GLY A 59 -0.71 9.06 4.72
CA GLY A 59 -1.20 10.40 5.08
C GLY A 59 -2.71 10.44 5.04
#